data_AF-A0A5A9W4S6-F1
#
_entry.id   AF-A0A5A9W4S6-F1
#
_cell.length_a   1.000
_cell.length_b   1.000
_cell.length_c   1.000
_cell.angle_alpha   90.00
_cell.angle_beta   90.00
_cell.angle_gamma   90.00
#
_symmetry.space_group_name_H-M   'P 1'
#
loop_
_entity.id
_entity.type
_entity.pdbx_description
1 polymer ?
#
loop_
_entity_poly.entity_id
_entity_poly.type
_entity_poly.pdbx_seq_one_letter_code
_entity_poly.pdbx_strand_id
1 'polypeptide(L)' 'MNDPQSAGVELERIERDFFARDAQEQQEFLTQTWCNHCQAADLGMDEPVEYECRGLITIEGRCLRCRQPVYTELTDESF' A
#
# COMPACT_ATOMS: atom_id res chain seq x y z
N MET A 1 13.54 -40.25 -9.57
CA MET A 1 13.15 -39.30 -8.52
C MET A 1 14.01 -38.06 -8.70
N ASN A 2 13.48 -37.06 -9.41
CA ASN A 2 14.07 -35.73 -9.51
C ASN A 2 12.93 -34.80 -9.14
N ASP A 3 12.89 -34.40 -7.88
CA ASP A 3 12.08 -33.30 -7.39
C ASP A 3 13.02 -32.08 -7.34
N PRO A 4 13.11 -31.27 -8.42
CA PRO A 4 13.82 -30.03 -8.36
C PRO A 4 12.94 -29.07 -7.56
N GLN A 5 13.31 -28.89 -6.29
CA GLN A 5 13.04 -27.69 -5.51
C GLN A 5 11.58 -27.23 -5.47
N SER A 6 10.95 -27.58 -4.35
CA SER A 6 10.05 -26.68 -3.63
C SER A 6 10.74 -25.33 -3.45
N ALA A 7 10.64 -24.44 -4.45
CA ALA A 7 10.75 -23.01 -4.21
C ALA A 7 9.66 -22.71 -3.18
N GLY A 8 10.08 -22.26 -1.99
CA GLY A 8 9.13 -21.78 -1.02
C GLY A 8 8.21 -20.81 -1.72
N VAL A 9 6.90 -20.91 -1.44
CA VAL A 9 5.99 -19.80 -1.73
C VAL A 9 6.41 -18.70 -0.75
N GLU A 10 7.55 -18.07 -1.04
CA GLU A 10 7.99 -16.86 -0.41
C GLU A 10 6.84 -15.90 -0.65
N LEU A 11 6.36 -15.31 0.42
CA LEU A 11 5.29 -14.34 0.35
C LEU A 11 5.88 -13.11 -0.33
N GLU A 12 5.96 -13.13 -1.65
CA GLU A 12 6.61 -12.14 -2.50
C GLU A 12 5.92 -10.80 -2.25
N ARG A 13 6.51 -9.99 -1.37
CA ARG A 13 6.28 -8.55 -1.31
C ARG A 13 7.09 -7.96 -2.45
N ILE A 14 6.42 -7.65 -3.54
CA ILE A 14 7.01 -7.00 -4.70
C ILE A 14 6.96 -5.50 -4.44
N GLU A 15 8.11 -4.86 -4.23
CA GLU A 15 8.17 -3.40 -4.11
C GLU A 15 7.72 -2.74 -5.41
N ARG A 16 6.88 -1.71 -5.31
CA ARG A 16 6.35 -0.95 -6.44
C ARG A 16 6.76 0.50 -6.33
N ASP A 17 6.83 1.16 -7.48
CA ASP A 17 7.12 2.59 -7.53
C ASP A 17 5.82 3.39 -7.38
N PHE A 18 5.59 3.92 -6.18
CA PHE A 18 4.47 4.81 -5.90
C PHE A 18 4.53 6.10 -6.77
N PHE A 19 5.73 6.60 -7.05
CA PHE A 19 5.93 7.84 -7.82
C PHE A 19 5.77 7.65 -9.32
N ALA A 20 5.60 6.40 -9.79
CA ALA A 20 5.25 6.10 -11.18
C ALA A 20 3.78 6.39 -11.50
N ARG A 21 2.91 6.59 -10.48
CA ARG A 21 1.51 7.00 -10.64
C ARG A 21 1.40 8.43 -11.15
N ASP A 22 0.24 8.80 -11.67
CA ASP A 22 -0.03 10.19 -12.01
C ASP A 22 -0.01 11.08 -10.77
N ALA A 23 0.44 12.33 -10.94
CA ALA A 23 0.54 13.29 -9.84
C ALA A 23 -0.80 13.51 -9.11
N GLN A 24 -1.92 13.38 -9.82
CA GLN A 24 -3.25 13.44 -9.22
C GLN A 24 -3.47 12.26 -8.27
N GLU A 25 -3.28 11.02 -8.73
CA GLU A 25 -3.43 9.83 -7.87
C GLU A 25 -2.50 9.88 -6.66
N GLN A 26 -1.23 10.27 -6.87
CA GLN A 26 -0.28 10.44 -5.77
C GLN A 26 -0.83 11.42 -4.72
N GLN A 27 -1.35 12.56 -5.17
CA GLN A 27 -1.90 13.58 -4.29
C GLN A 27 -3.14 13.07 -3.53
N GLU A 28 -3.98 12.26 -4.18
CA GLU A 28 -5.14 11.64 -3.55
C GLU A 28 -4.71 10.67 -2.44
N PHE A 29 -3.79 9.74 -2.68
CA PHE A 29 -3.30 8.84 -1.62
C PHE A 29 -2.62 9.57 -0.47
N LEU A 30 -1.89 10.65 -0.78
CA LEU A 30 -1.19 11.48 0.21
C LEU A 30 -2.12 12.35 1.06
N THR A 31 -3.35 12.63 0.61
CA THR A 31 -4.29 13.53 1.32
C THR A 31 -5.53 12.81 1.79
N GLN A 32 -6.15 12.00 0.93
CA GLN A 32 -7.38 11.23 1.18
C GLN A 32 -7.06 9.90 1.88
N THR A 33 -6.25 9.95 2.93
CA THR A 33 -5.89 8.76 3.72
C THR A 33 -6.87 8.53 4.87
N TRP A 34 -7.40 7.32 4.97
CA TRP A 34 -8.11 6.86 6.17
C TRP A 34 -7.14 6.36 7.25
N CYS A 35 -7.29 6.85 8.49
CA CYS A 35 -6.55 6.34 9.63
C CYS A 35 -7.45 5.64 10.64
N ASN A 36 -7.22 4.35 10.89
CA ASN A 36 -7.98 3.57 11.88
C ASN A 36 -7.81 4.08 13.32
N HIS A 37 -6.68 4.70 13.66
CA HIS A 37 -6.47 5.27 15.00
C HIS A 37 -7.25 6.57 15.20
N CYS A 38 -7.26 7.45 14.19
CA CYS A 38 -8.02 8.69 14.25
C CYS A 38 -9.50 8.50 13.91
N GLN A 39 -9.85 7.38 13.27
CA GLN A 39 -11.20 7.07 12.75
C GLN A 39 -11.73 8.20 11.84
N ALA A 40 -10.86 8.72 10.99
CA ALA A 40 -11.19 9.81 10.06
C ALA A 40 -10.45 9.62 8.72
N ALA A 41 -11.11 10.08 7.66
CA ALA A 41 -10.55 10.23 6.32
C ALA A 41 -9.83 11.59 6.19
N ASP A 42 -9.19 11.81 5.04
CA ASP A 42 -8.61 13.10 4.65
C ASP A 42 -7.53 13.63 5.61
N LEU A 43 -6.84 12.73 6.31
CA LEU A 43 -5.77 13.12 7.24
C LEU A 43 -4.41 13.25 6.56
N GLY A 44 -4.27 12.60 5.42
CA GLY A 44 -3.03 12.44 4.68
C GLY A 44 -1.99 11.54 5.34
N MET A 45 -1.01 11.14 4.51
CA MET A 45 0.13 10.32 4.91
C MET A 45 1.47 10.91 4.45
N ASP A 46 2.53 10.65 5.21
CA ASP A 46 3.92 10.82 4.79
C ASP A 46 4.60 9.47 4.57
N GLU A 47 5.69 9.49 3.80
CA GLU A 47 6.51 8.31 3.48
C GLU A 47 5.69 7.17 2.82
N PRO A 48 4.98 7.41 1.70
CA PRO A 48 4.21 6.36 1.03
C PRO A 48 5.16 5.30 0.44
N VAL A 49 4.88 4.05 0.74
CA VAL A 49 5.59 2.86 0.25
C VAL A 49 4.55 1.95 -0.38
N GLU A 50 4.60 1.83 -1.72
CA GLU A 50 3.74 0.92 -2.44
C GLU A 50 4.41 -0.45 -2.61
N TYR A 51 3.65 -1.51 -2.37
CA TYR A 51 4.09 -2.87 -2.60
C TYR A 51 2.91 -3.77 -2.93
N GLU A 52 3.19 -4.86 -3.63
CA GLU A 52 2.20 -5.89 -3.93
C GLU A 52 2.54 -7.14 -3.13
N CYS A 53 1.53 -7.71 -2.47
CA CYS A 53 1.68 -8.93 -1.69
C CYS A 53 0.53 -9.87 -2.02
N ARG A 54 0.84 -11.08 -2.51
CA ARG A 54 -0.16 -12.08 -2.93
C ARG A 54 -1.17 -11.55 -3.97
N GLY A 55 -0.75 -10.63 -4.85
CA GLY A 55 -1.61 -9.99 -5.84
C GLY A 55 -2.48 -8.85 -5.30
N LEU A 56 -2.32 -8.44 -4.04
CA LEU A 56 -2.95 -7.26 -3.46
C LEU A 56 -1.92 -6.12 -3.40
N ILE A 57 -2.22 -5.00 -4.05
CA ILE A 57 -1.40 -3.80 -3.96
C ILE A 57 -1.78 -3.06 -2.67
N THR A 58 -0.78 -2.75 -1.85
CA THR A 58 -0.93 -2.00 -0.60
C THR A 58 0.00 -0.81 -0.61
N ILE A 59 -0.52 0.34 -0.22
CA ILE A 59 0.27 1.55 0.05
C ILE A 59 0.34 1.69 1.57
N GLU A 60 1.53 1.50 2.12
CA GLU A 60 1.84 1.79 3.50
C GLU A 60 2.35 3.22 3.62
N GLY A 61 1.87 3.94 4.62
CA GLY A 61 2.39 5.26 4.95
C GLY A 61 2.21 5.56 6.42
N ARG A 62 2.49 6.79 6.81
CA ARG A 62 2.34 7.23 8.20
C ARG A 62 1.35 8.39 8.27
N CYS A 63 0.36 8.29 9.16
CA CYS A 63 -0.64 9.34 9.30
C CYS A 63 -0.01 10.66 9.78
N LEU A 64 -0.30 11.78 9.11
CA LEU A 64 0.23 13.09 9.50
C LEU A 64 -0.28 13.57 10.87
N ARG A 65 -1.47 13.14 11.29
CA ARG A 65 -2.09 13.55 12.55
C ARG A 65 -1.58 12.77 13.76
N CYS A 66 -1.63 11.44 13.71
CA CYS A 66 -1.28 10.58 14.86
C CYS A 66 0.06 9.86 14.74
N ARG A 67 0.75 9.98 13.59
CA ARG A 67 2.03 9.32 13.28
C ARG A 67 2.00 7.80 13.34
N GLN A 68 0.79 7.19 13.37
CA GLN A 68 0.59 5.75 13.31
C GLN A 68 0.66 5.26 11.86
N PRO A 69 1.09 4.01 11.63
CA PRO A 69 1.10 3.43 10.30
C PRO A 69 -0.33 3.31 9.77
N VAL A 70 -0.49 3.60 8.49
CA VAL A 70 -1.74 3.52 7.74
C VAL A 70 -1.50 2.68 6.49
N TYR A 71 -2.47 1.85 6.15
CA TYR A 71 -2.40 0.92 5.04
C TYR A 71 -3.61 1.16 4.15
N THR A 72 -3.35 1.43 2.88
CA THR A 72 -4.37 1.60 1.85
C THR A 72 -4.27 0.43 0.88
N GLU A 73 -5.27 -0.44 0.92
CA GLU A 73 -5.39 -1.56 0.00
C GLU A 73 -6.01 -1.05 -1.32
N LEU A 74 -5.31 -1.25 -2.42
CA LEU A 74 -5.82 -0.95 -3.76
C LEU A 74 -6.45 -2.21 -4.32
N THR A 75 -7.74 -2.34 -4.13
CA THR A 75 -8.54 -3.35 -4.83
C THR A 75 -8.98 -2.74 -6.16
N ASP A 76 -8.80 -3.48 -7.26
CA ASP A 76 -9.41 -3.18 -8.57
C ASP A 76 -10.91 -3.48 -8.48
N GLU A 77 -11.59 -2.82 -7.55
CA GLU A 77 -13.03 -2.88 -7.37
C GLU A 77 -13.62 -1.69 -8.09
N SER A 78 -13.38 -1.62 -9.41
CA SER A 78 -14.22 -0.84 -10.30
C SER A 78 -15.61 -1.50 -10.34
N PHE A 79 -16.48 -1.12 -9.41
CA PHE A 79 -17.91 -1.46 -9.41
C PHE A 79 -18.75 -0.40 -10.14
#